data_AF-A0A4Z1FR13-F1
#
_entry.id   AF-A0A4Z1FR13-F1
#
_cell.length_a   1.000
_cell.length_b   1.000
_cell.length_c   1.000
_cell.angle_alpha   90.00
_cell.angle_beta   90.00
_cell.angle_gamma   90.00
#
_symmetry.space_group_name_H-M   'P 1'
#
loop_
_entity.id
_entity.type
_entity.pdbx_description
1 polymer ?
#
loop_
_entity_poly.entity_id
_entity_poly.type
_entity_poly.pdbx_seq_one_letter_code
_entity_poly.pdbx_strand_id
1 'polypeptide(L)'
;MSLDKQGSPIPTVSNDKHMGMMESQHSSPNLSSHESTLDGQNMHTISSEGSGAYGEHGPGIDHKIPQELEIQSKPGLLWSRVRHTMREPFSEFFGVFILILFGDGVVAQVVLSSGEKGSYQSISWGWGIGVMLGVYTSGVSGAHINPAVTFANCVFRKFPWHKFPIYMLAQVLGAMCAAGVVYANYKSAIDMFEGGNDIRTVGLNTSSAGIFCTYPAPFMTKTGQFFSEFIASTILMFCIYTLQDNGNLGSGNLTPLGLFFVIFGIGACFGWETGYAINMARDFGPRLMSYFLGYGHEVWSAGNYYFWVPMVAPFFGCLFGGWLYDVFIFTGESPINTPWMGLKRLMPGGLGSKKVDSAV
;
A
#
# COMPACT_ATOMS: atom_id res chain seq x y z
N MET A 1 14.57 -62.98 13.66
CA MET A 1 14.11 -63.78 12.50
C MET A 1 13.10 -62.89 11.77
N SER A 2 13.59 -61.91 11.02
CA SER A 2 13.75 -61.89 9.54
C SER A 2 12.40 -61.84 8.80
N LEU A 3 12.03 -60.68 8.24
CA LEU A 3 12.18 -60.25 6.81
C LEU A 3 10.88 -60.61 6.04
N ASP A 4 10.25 -59.82 5.18
CA ASP A 4 10.65 -58.80 4.17
C ASP A 4 9.49 -57.77 3.99
N LYS A 5 9.67 -56.46 3.78
CA LYS A 5 10.22 -55.70 2.61
C LYS A 5 9.55 -56.00 1.26
N GLN A 6 8.82 -55.01 0.73
CA GLN A 6 8.94 -54.56 -0.67
C GLN A 6 8.23 -53.22 -0.88
N GLY A 7 8.92 -52.29 -1.53
CA GLY A 7 8.41 -51.00 -1.97
C GLY A 7 8.63 -50.79 -3.48
N SER A 8 7.78 -49.91 -4.04
CA SER A 8 7.91 -49.03 -5.24
C SER A 8 8.26 -49.66 -6.61
N PRO A 9 7.82 -49.08 -7.75
CA PRO A 9 8.49 -47.87 -8.27
C PRO A 9 7.62 -46.82 -9.02
N ILE A 10 8.21 -45.63 -9.08
CA ILE A 10 7.96 -44.47 -9.97
C ILE A 10 8.43 -44.81 -11.40
N PRO A 11 7.83 -44.27 -12.47
CA PRO A 11 8.49 -44.19 -13.78
C PRO A 11 9.06 -42.79 -14.05
N THR A 12 10.34 -42.79 -14.42
CA THR A 12 11.18 -41.68 -14.85
C THR A 12 11.02 -41.32 -16.32
N VAL A 13 11.36 -40.07 -16.62
CA VAL A 13 11.61 -39.46 -17.93
C VAL A 13 12.59 -40.26 -18.78
N SER A 14 12.34 -40.37 -20.09
CA SER A 14 13.31 -40.83 -21.09
C SER A 14 13.46 -39.80 -22.20
N ASN A 15 14.70 -39.38 -22.43
CA ASN A 15 15.18 -38.54 -23.54
C ASN A 15 15.98 -39.45 -24.49
N ASP A 16 15.73 -39.38 -25.80
CA ASP A 16 16.69 -39.57 -26.90
C ASP A 16 15.96 -39.32 -28.25
N LYS A 17 16.29 -38.25 -29.00
CA LYS A 17 17.35 -38.07 -30.02
C LYS A 17 17.07 -38.74 -31.39
N HIS A 18 16.75 -37.90 -32.38
CA HIS A 18 17.43 -37.74 -33.70
C HIS A 18 16.66 -36.67 -34.50
N MET A 19 17.24 -35.54 -34.95
CA MET A 19 18.32 -35.26 -35.91
C MET A 19 17.72 -34.70 -37.21
N GLY A 20 18.08 -33.46 -37.55
CA GLY A 20 17.70 -32.80 -38.80
C GLY A 20 18.19 -31.36 -38.83
N MET A 21 19.36 -31.14 -39.42
CA MET A 21 19.97 -29.83 -39.67
C MET A 21 19.22 -29.08 -40.77
N MET A 22 19.10 -27.75 -40.64
CA MET A 22 18.97 -26.84 -41.79
C MET A 22 19.58 -25.47 -41.47
N GLU A 23 20.73 -25.26 -42.13
CA GLU A 23 21.40 -24.06 -42.66
C GLU A 23 21.03 -22.64 -42.16
N SER A 24 22.09 -21.93 -41.76
CA SER A 24 22.19 -20.49 -41.59
C SER A 24 22.81 -19.84 -42.84
N GLN A 25 22.17 -18.83 -43.45
CA GLN A 25 22.85 -17.80 -44.27
C GLN A 25 22.09 -16.47 -44.30
N HIS A 26 22.89 -15.40 -44.50
CA HIS A 26 22.59 -14.01 -44.89
C HIS A 26 22.31 -12.98 -43.77
N SER A 27 23.28 -12.17 -43.34
CA SER A 27 24.04 -11.06 -44.00
C SER A 27 23.33 -9.70 -43.94
N SER A 28 23.91 -8.77 -43.18
CA SER A 28 23.60 -7.33 -43.18
C SER A 28 23.96 -6.64 -44.51
N PRO A 29 23.39 -5.45 -44.78
CA PRO A 29 24.30 -4.30 -44.90
C PRO A 29 23.78 -2.98 -44.31
N ASN A 30 24.74 -2.14 -43.90
CA ASN A 30 24.62 -0.70 -43.62
C ASN A 30 24.58 0.13 -44.91
N LEU A 31 23.88 1.28 -44.91
CA LEU A 31 24.09 2.52 -45.69
C LEU A 31 22.89 3.46 -45.38
N SER A 32 22.92 4.79 -45.30
CA SER A 32 23.90 5.86 -45.06
C SER A 32 23.11 7.18 -45.04
N SER A 33 23.58 8.17 -44.28
CA SER A 33 23.53 9.63 -44.53
C SER A 33 22.20 10.33 -44.89
N HIS A 34 21.78 11.28 -44.04
CA HIS A 34 21.45 12.64 -44.48
C HIS A 34 21.50 13.64 -43.30
N GLU A 35 22.52 14.50 -43.30
CA GLU A 35 22.49 15.79 -42.60
C GLU A 35 21.68 16.79 -43.45
N SER A 36 20.81 17.56 -42.82
CA SER A 36 20.48 18.92 -43.29
C SER A 36 20.18 19.81 -42.09
N THR A 37 21.10 20.73 -41.85
CA THR A 37 20.96 21.95 -41.05
C THR A 37 19.89 22.87 -41.64
N LEU A 38 19.01 23.44 -40.81
CA LEU A 38 18.41 24.76 -41.05
C LEU A 38 17.97 25.39 -39.71
N ASP A 39 18.30 26.68 -39.62
CA ASP A 39 18.15 27.61 -38.50
C ASP A 39 16.71 27.90 -38.07
N GLY A 40 16.60 28.48 -36.88
CA GLY A 40 15.34 28.77 -36.20
C GLY A 40 14.49 29.89 -36.81
N GLN A 41 13.21 29.87 -36.43
CA GLN A 41 12.41 31.01 -35.97
C GLN A 41 10.95 30.55 -35.77
N ASN A 42 10.37 30.94 -34.63
CA ASN A 42 8.94 31.13 -34.35
C ASN A 42 7.92 30.17 -34.97
N MET A 43 7.27 29.36 -34.12
CA MET A 43 5.93 28.88 -34.44
C MET A 43 5.05 28.77 -33.19
N HIS A 44 4.35 29.86 -32.90
CA HIS A 44 3.10 29.84 -32.15
C HIS A 44 2.01 29.27 -33.06
N THR A 45 1.74 27.97 -32.97
CA THR A 45 0.49 27.36 -33.41
C THR A 45 0.43 25.92 -32.89
N ILE A 46 -0.37 25.67 -31.85
CA ILE A 46 -0.91 24.33 -31.61
C ILE A 46 -2.38 24.41 -31.95
N SER A 47 -2.66 24.17 -33.23
CA SER A 47 -3.95 23.73 -33.72
C SER A 47 -4.18 22.32 -33.21
N SER A 48 -5.23 22.13 -32.42
CA SER A 48 -5.81 20.83 -32.15
C SER A 48 -6.42 20.31 -33.45
N GLU A 49 -5.84 19.29 -34.06
CA GLU A 49 -6.59 18.37 -34.93
C GLU A 49 -5.74 17.14 -35.24
N GLY A 50 -6.20 16.00 -34.72
CA GLY A 50 -5.56 14.71 -34.82
C GLY A 50 -6.34 13.67 -34.02
N SER A 51 -7.68 13.68 -34.13
CA SER A 51 -8.54 12.64 -33.57
C SER A 51 -8.36 11.36 -34.38
N GLY A 52 -7.52 10.46 -33.89
CA GLY A 52 -7.43 9.09 -34.38
C GLY A 52 -8.76 8.35 -34.15
N ALA A 53 -9.21 7.63 -35.17
CA ALA A 53 -10.43 6.83 -35.15
C ALA A 53 -10.31 5.64 -34.18
N TYR A 54 -11.38 5.40 -33.41
CA TYR A 54 -11.59 4.27 -32.49
C TYR A 54 -10.84 4.34 -31.15
N GLY A 55 -11.29 5.28 -30.34
CA GLY A 55 -11.17 5.22 -28.89
C GLY A 55 -12.08 6.29 -28.32
N GLU A 56 -13.36 5.99 -28.11
CA GLU A 56 -14.16 6.74 -27.14
C GLU A 56 -13.57 6.46 -25.75
N HIS A 57 -12.39 7.03 -25.49
CA HIS A 57 -11.89 7.16 -24.14
C HIS A 57 -12.90 8.06 -23.44
N GLY A 58 -13.59 7.52 -22.43
CA GLY A 58 -14.48 8.31 -21.59
C GLY A 58 -13.77 9.61 -21.20
N PRO A 59 -14.50 10.74 -21.13
CA PRO A 59 -13.87 12.04 -20.97
C PRO A 59 -12.95 12.02 -19.75
N GLY A 60 -11.66 12.32 -19.97
CA GLY A 60 -10.75 12.54 -18.86
C GLY A 60 -11.33 13.61 -17.94
N ILE A 61 -11.14 13.45 -16.63
CA ILE A 61 -11.56 14.47 -15.66
C ILE A 61 -10.54 15.61 -15.72
N ASP A 62 -10.72 16.51 -16.69
CA ASP A 62 -9.88 17.69 -16.85
C ASP A 62 -10.48 18.87 -16.08
N HIS A 63 -9.69 19.41 -15.15
CA HIS A 63 -10.04 20.63 -14.46
C HIS A 63 -9.75 21.83 -15.36
N LYS A 64 -10.70 22.16 -16.25
CA LYS A 64 -10.64 23.36 -17.11
C LYS A 64 -10.39 24.66 -16.34
N ILE A 65 -10.77 24.70 -15.06
CA ILE A 65 -10.53 25.81 -14.15
C ILE A 65 -9.83 25.26 -12.89
N PRO A 66 -8.65 25.79 -12.52
CA PRO A 66 -8.02 25.52 -11.23
C PRO A 66 -8.98 25.73 -10.06
N GLN A 67 -8.95 24.84 -9.06
CA GLN A 67 -9.93 24.87 -7.95
C GLN A 67 -9.92 26.18 -7.16
N GLU A 68 -8.77 26.83 -7.06
CA GLU A 68 -8.61 28.13 -6.38
C GLU A 68 -9.44 29.22 -7.07
N LEU A 69 -9.43 29.24 -8.41
CA LEU A 69 -10.23 30.16 -9.21
C LEU A 69 -11.73 29.81 -9.12
N GLU A 70 -12.07 28.53 -8.99
CA GLU A 70 -13.46 28.11 -8.77
C GLU A 70 -14.02 28.65 -7.44
N ILE A 71 -13.24 28.60 -6.36
CA ILE A 71 -13.64 29.14 -5.06
C ILE A 71 -13.80 30.66 -5.12
N GLN A 72 -12.87 31.35 -5.77
CA GLN A 72 -12.95 32.79 -5.98
C GLN A 72 -14.18 33.19 -6.81
N SER A 73 -14.57 32.37 -7.79
CA SER A 73 -15.76 32.61 -8.61
C SER A 73 -17.07 32.40 -7.85
N LYS A 74 -17.08 31.57 -6.78
CA LYS A 74 -18.27 31.21 -6.01
C LYS A 74 -18.00 31.25 -4.49
N PRO A 75 -17.66 32.42 -3.91
CA PRO A 75 -17.18 32.52 -2.53
C PRO A 75 -18.26 32.22 -1.47
N GLY A 76 -19.55 32.29 -1.84
CA GLY A 76 -20.68 32.02 -0.94
C GLY A 76 -20.97 30.54 -0.68
N LEU A 77 -20.35 29.61 -1.43
CA LEU A 77 -20.65 28.18 -1.27
C LEU A 77 -19.78 27.54 -0.17
N LEU A 78 -20.39 27.31 1.00
CA LEU A 78 -19.74 26.66 2.15
C LEU A 78 -19.08 25.33 1.78
N TRP A 79 -19.79 24.46 1.05
CA TRP A 79 -19.27 23.15 0.66
C TRP A 79 -18.04 23.23 -0.26
N SER A 80 -17.96 24.25 -1.13
CA SER A 80 -16.78 24.46 -1.98
C SER A 80 -15.53 24.75 -1.13
N ARG A 81 -15.68 25.62 -0.13
CA ARG A 81 -14.62 25.96 0.82
C ARG A 81 -14.20 24.76 1.68
N VAL A 82 -15.16 24.05 2.25
CA VAL A 82 -14.89 22.86 3.07
C VAL A 82 -14.14 21.81 2.24
N ARG A 83 -14.62 21.46 1.04
CA ARG A 83 -13.95 20.49 0.17
C ARG A 83 -12.53 20.91 -0.15
N HIS A 84 -12.28 22.19 -0.40
CA HIS A 84 -10.93 22.67 -0.72
C HIS A 84 -9.98 22.57 0.46
N THR A 85 -10.41 22.97 1.66
CA THR A 85 -9.57 22.88 2.86
C THR A 85 -9.35 21.41 3.28
N MET A 86 -10.35 20.56 3.08
CA MET A 86 -10.35 19.16 3.52
C MET A 86 -9.95 18.17 2.41
N ARG A 87 -9.33 18.64 1.31
CA ARG A 87 -8.93 17.75 0.20
C ARG A 87 -8.00 16.64 0.65
N GLU A 88 -6.95 16.96 1.41
CA GLU A 88 -5.98 15.96 1.84
C GLU A 88 -6.60 14.93 2.81
N PRO A 89 -7.35 15.33 3.87
CA PRO A 89 -8.03 14.34 4.71
C PRO A 89 -9.05 13.49 3.95
N PHE A 90 -9.85 14.07 3.04
CA PHE A 90 -10.78 13.27 2.23
C PHE A 90 -10.06 12.32 1.27
N SER A 91 -8.94 12.77 0.70
CA SER A 91 -8.06 11.95 -0.13
C SER A 91 -7.53 10.73 0.65
N GLU A 92 -7.04 10.93 1.87
CA GLU A 92 -6.61 9.83 2.76
C GLU A 92 -7.77 8.91 3.18
N PHE A 93 -8.92 9.48 3.55
CA PHE A 93 -10.12 8.73 3.91
C PHE A 93 -10.53 7.79 2.77
N PHE A 94 -10.70 8.30 1.56
CA PHE A 94 -11.13 7.49 0.42
C PHE A 94 -10.04 6.55 -0.08
N GLY A 95 -8.76 6.92 0.03
CA GLY A 95 -7.65 6.03 -0.26
C GLY A 95 -7.66 4.78 0.62
N VAL A 96 -7.81 4.95 1.94
CA VAL A 96 -7.93 3.82 2.87
C VAL A 96 -9.27 3.09 2.72
N PHE A 97 -10.35 3.80 2.44
CA PHE A 97 -11.66 3.20 2.20
C PHE A 97 -11.60 2.21 1.02
N ILE A 98 -11.01 2.60 -0.12
CA ILE A 98 -10.81 1.72 -1.26
C ILE A 98 -9.87 0.56 -0.92
N LEU A 99 -8.76 0.83 -0.23
CA LEU A 99 -7.82 -0.21 0.23
C LEU A 99 -8.54 -1.31 1.03
N ILE A 100 -9.40 -0.92 1.97
CA ILE A 100 -10.14 -1.86 2.83
C ILE A 100 -11.30 -2.55 2.10
N LEU A 101 -12.01 -1.86 1.21
CA LEU A 101 -13.04 -2.51 0.39
C LEU A 101 -12.50 -3.71 -0.39
N PHE A 102 -11.32 -3.56 -1.00
CA PHE A 102 -10.67 -4.65 -1.73
C PHE A 102 -10.03 -5.67 -0.79
N GLY A 103 -9.32 -5.21 0.25
CA GLY A 103 -8.64 -6.07 1.21
C GLY A 103 -9.59 -6.95 2.03
N ASP A 104 -10.51 -6.36 2.77
CA ASP A 104 -11.48 -7.11 3.57
C ASP A 104 -12.48 -7.84 2.66
N GLY A 105 -12.83 -7.25 1.51
CA GLY A 105 -13.73 -7.87 0.52
C GLY A 105 -13.20 -9.19 -0.04
N VAL A 106 -11.89 -9.27 -0.34
CA VAL A 106 -11.29 -10.53 -0.80
C VAL A 106 -11.18 -11.55 0.33
N VAL A 107 -10.91 -11.12 1.56
CA VAL A 107 -10.89 -12.03 2.72
C VAL A 107 -12.29 -12.58 2.97
N ALA A 108 -13.33 -11.74 2.96
CA ALA A 108 -14.73 -12.15 3.07
C ALA A 108 -15.09 -13.19 2.01
N GLN A 109 -14.73 -12.93 0.75
CA GLN A 109 -15.00 -13.87 -0.34
C GLN A 109 -14.34 -15.23 -0.12
N VAL A 110 -13.06 -15.27 0.27
CA VAL A 110 -12.34 -16.54 0.48
C VAL A 110 -12.87 -17.28 1.72
N VAL A 111 -13.03 -16.59 2.84
CA VAL A 111 -13.45 -17.20 4.11
C VAL A 111 -14.89 -17.70 4.02
N LEU A 112 -15.83 -16.86 3.59
CA LEU A 112 -17.26 -17.18 3.62
C LEU A 112 -17.66 -18.18 2.53
N SER A 113 -16.89 -18.31 1.45
CA SER A 113 -17.05 -19.39 0.46
C SER A 113 -16.30 -20.67 0.82
N SER A 114 -15.69 -20.75 2.01
CA SER A 114 -14.87 -21.89 2.44
C SER A 114 -13.77 -22.26 1.41
N GLY A 115 -13.17 -21.25 0.78
CA GLY A 115 -12.14 -21.41 -0.24
C GLY A 115 -12.64 -21.76 -1.65
N GLU A 116 -13.95 -21.84 -1.91
CA GLU A 116 -14.47 -22.13 -3.24
C GLU A 116 -14.26 -20.95 -4.22
N LYS A 117 -14.34 -19.71 -3.72
CA LYS A 117 -14.19 -18.47 -4.52
C LYS A 117 -12.86 -17.75 -4.27
N GLY A 118 -11.80 -18.51 -4.00
CA GLY A 118 -10.42 -18.00 -3.96
C GLY A 118 -9.55 -18.71 -2.94
N SER A 119 -8.30 -18.31 -2.87
CA SER A 119 -7.32 -18.87 -1.92
C SER A 119 -6.50 -17.76 -1.28
N TYR A 120 -5.52 -18.13 -0.44
CA TYR A 120 -4.60 -17.17 0.17
C TYR A 120 -3.89 -16.27 -0.86
N GLN A 121 -3.58 -16.80 -2.05
CA GLN A 121 -3.00 -15.99 -3.12
C GLN A 121 -3.97 -14.93 -3.63
N SER A 122 -5.26 -15.26 -3.75
CA SER A 122 -6.31 -14.29 -4.09
C SER A 122 -6.35 -13.15 -3.08
N ILE A 123 -6.17 -13.46 -1.78
CA ILE A 123 -6.11 -12.45 -0.71
C ILE A 123 -4.93 -11.49 -0.96
N SER A 124 -3.72 -12.01 -1.20
CA SER A 124 -2.54 -11.17 -1.50
C SER A 124 -2.75 -10.27 -2.73
N TRP A 125 -3.40 -10.79 -3.79
CA TRP A 125 -3.75 -10.00 -4.98
C TRP A 125 -4.75 -8.88 -4.63
N GLY A 126 -5.80 -9.18 -3.88
CA GLY A 126 -6.80 -8.19 -3.50
C GLY A 126 -6.23 -7.06 -2.65
N TRP A 127 -5.36 -7.36 -1.68
CA TRP A 127 -4.66 -6.33 -0.90
C TRP A 127 -3.73 -5.47 -1.76
N GLY A 128 -2.98 -6.07 -2.69
CA GLY A 128 -2.16 -5.33 -3.64
C GLY A 128 -2.99 -4.36 -4.49
N ILE A 129 -4.10 -4.84 -5.06
CA ILE A 129 -5.01 -4.02 -5.91
C ILE A 129 -5.61 -2.90 -5.07
N GLY A 130 -6.05 -3.20 -3.84
CA GLY A 130 -6.59 -2.22 -2.91
C GLY A 130 -5.61 -1.09 -2.62
N VAL A 131 -4.34 -1.40 -2.39
CA VAL A 131 -3.30 -0.38 -2.19
C VAL A 131 -3.07 0.43 -3.45
N MET A 132 -2.95 -0.20 -4.62
CA MET A 132 -2.75 0.53 -5.88
C MET A 132 -3.88 1.52 -6.16
N LEU A 133 -5.13 1.08 -6.08
CA LEU A 133 -6.29 1.93 -6.31
C LEU A 133 -6.47 2.97 -5.19
N GLY A 134 -6.13 2.61 -3.96
CA GLY A 134 -6.08 3.53 -2.82
C GLY A 134 -5.08 4.66 -3.07
N VAL A 135 -3.89 4.36 -3.59
CA VAL A 135 -2.86 5.36 -3.95
C VAL A 135 -3.34 6.26 -5.09
N TYR A 136 -3.95 5.71 -6.14
CA TYR A 136 -4.56 6.53 -7.20
C TYR A 136 -5.64 7.47 -6.65
N THR A 137 -6.48 6.97 -5.75
CA THR A 137 -7.57 7.74 -5.13
C THR A 137 -7.03 8.86 -4.22
N SER A 138 -5.90 8.60 -3.55
CA SER A 138 -5.32 9.49 -2.54
C SER A 138 -4.19 10.39 -3.06
N GLY A 139 -4.05 10.54 -4.38
CA GLY A 139 -2.95 11.30 -4.97
C GLY A 139 -2.83 12.74 -4.47
N VAL A 140 -3.95 13.39 -4.11
CA VAL A 140 -3.96 14.78 -3.63
C VAL A 140 -3.25 14.94 -2.29
N SER A 141 -3.29 13.93 -1.42
CA SER A 141 -2.65 13.95 -0.09
C SER A 141 -1.21 13.47 -0.09
N GLY A 142 -0.69 13.01 -1.23
CA GLY A 142 0.57 12.26 -1.32
C GLY A 142 0.42 10.77 -1.02
N ALA A 143 -0.82 10.28 -0.90
CA ALA A 143 -1.17 8.87 -0.78
C ALA A 143 -0.43 8.10 0.32
N HIS A 144 -0.46 8.62 1.56
CA HIS A 144 0.18 7.93 2.67
C HIS A 144 -0.59 6.67 3.05
N ILE A 145 -1.91 6.78 3.16
CA ILE A 145 -2.91 5.72 3.44
C ILE A 145 -2.54 4.75 4.58
N ASN A 146 -1.64 5.18 5.46
CA ASN A 146 -1.05 4.42 6.55
C ASN A 146 -0.45 5.38 7.59
N PRO A 147 -0.89 5.32 8.86
CA PRO A 147 -0.35 6.16 9.92
C PRO A 147 1.16 5.99 10.13
N ALA A 148 1.69 4.76 10.00
CA ALA A 148 3.12 4.50 10.19
C ALA A 148 3.98 5.09 9.07
N VAL A 149 3.49 5.06 7.83
CA VAL A 149 4.14 5.72 6.67
C VAL A 149 4.09 7.24 6.84
N THR A 150 2.95 7.79 7.26
CA THR A 150 2.81 9.23 7.56
C THR A 150 3.82 9.68 8.61
N PHE A 151 3.96 8.90 9.68
CA PHE A 151 4.91 9.17 10.76
C PHE A 151 6.36 9.09 10.28
N ALA A 152 6.72 8.08 9.50
CA ALA A 152 8.06 7.99 8.91
C ALA A 152 8.38 9.19 8.02
N ASN A 153 7.41 9.67 7.23
CA ASN A 153 7.57 10.88 6.42
C ASN A 153 7.69 12.16 7.26
N CYS A 154 7.06 12.24 8.43
CA CYS A 154 7.31 13.34 9.37
C CYS A 154 8.76 13.37 9.84
N VAL A 155 9.36 12.20 10.08
CA VAL A 155 10.74 12.07 10.54
C VAL A 155 11.74 12.34 9.41
N PHE A 156 11.62 11.65 8.27
CA PHE A 156 12.67 11.61 7.24
C PHE A 156 12.44 12.52 6.04
N ARG A 157 11.19 12.96 5.78
CA ARG A 157 10.82 13.70 4.56
C ARG A 157 10.16 15.05 4.85
N LYS A 158 10.31 15.56 6.07
CA LYS A 158 9.79 16.87 6.52
C LYS A 158 8.27 17.02 6.37
N PHE A 159 7.52 15.92 6.37
CA PHE A 159 6.07 16.01 6.35
C PHE A 159 5.58 16.73 7.61
N PRO A 160 4.68 17.73 7.51
CA PRO A 160 4.37 18.59 8.66
C PRO A 160 3.70 17.81 9.81
N TRP A 161 4.30 17.85 11.00
CA TRP A 161 3.81 17.14 12.19
C TRP A 161 2.36 17.48 12.58
N HIS A 162 1.90 18.70 12.33
CA HIS A 162 0.52 19.11 12.63
C HIS A 162 -0.52 18.40 11.74
N LYS A 163 -0.12 17.89 10.56
CA LYS A 163 -1.01 17.13 9.66
C LYS A 163 -1.14 15.66 10.06
N PHE A 164 -0.14 15.10 10.75
CA PHE A 164 -0.14 13.70 11.19
C PHE A 164 -1.44 13.25 11.89
N PRO A 165 -1.93 13.92 12.95
CA PRO A 165 -3.16 13.48 13.62
C PRO A 165 -4.40 13.57 12.72
N ILE A 166 -4.44 14.53 11.79
CA ILE A 166 -5.55 14.70 10.85
C ILE A 166 -5.57 13.55 9.83
N TYR A 167 -4.41 13.21 9.27
CA TYR A 167 -4.23 12.08 8.36
C TYR A 167 -4.60 10.77 9.05
N MET A 168 -4.07 10.53 10.25
CA MET A 168 -4.35 9.33 11.04
C MET A 168 -5.85 9.17 11.31
N LEU A 169 -6.54 10.23 11.72
CA LEU A 169 -7.98 10.20 11.95
C LEU A 169 -8.75 9.89 10.65
N ALA A 170 -8.41 10.55 9.54
CA ALA A 170 -9.04 10.31 8.26
C ALA A 170 -8.86 8.86 7.77
N GLN A 171 -7.64 8.33 7.90
CA GLN A 171 -7.30 6.95 7.54
C GLN A 171 -8.10 5.94 8.38
N VAL A 172 -8.15 6.12 9.71
CA VAL A 172 -8.91 5.23 10.62
C VAL A 172 -10.41 5.26 10.31
N LEU A 173 -10.98 6.46 10.09
CA LEU A 173 -12.39 6.59 9.74
C LEU A 173 -12.69 5.96 8.37
N GLY A 174 -11.80 6.13 7.39
CA GLY A 174 -11.92 5.50 6.07
C GLY A 174 -11.96 3.97 6.17
N ALA A 175 -11.05 3.41 6.95
CA ALA A 175 -10.99 1.97 7.17
C ALA A 175 -12.23 1.44 7.91
N MET A 176 -12.65 2.13 8.96
CA MET A 176 -13.83 1.79 9.77
C MET A 176 -15.11 1.80 8.91
N CYS A 177 -15.31 2.82 8.08
CA CYS A 177 -16.46 2.91 7.18
C CYS A 177 -16.44 1.82 6.11
N ALA A 178 -15.29 1.52 5.49
CA ALA A 178 -15.17 0.47 4.49
C ALA A 178 -15.46 -0.92 5.06
N ALA A 179 -14.96 -1.23 6.26
CA ALA A 179 -15.28 -2.47 6.96
C ALA A 179 -16.79 -2.62 7.20
N GLY A 180 -17.48 -1.54 7.57
CA GLY A 180 -18.94 -1.53 7.70
C GLY A 180 -19.67 -1.82 6.39
N VAL A 181 -19.16 -1.30 5.27
CA VAL A 181 -19.69 -1.58 3.93
C VAL A 181 -19.46 -3.05 3.53
N VAL A 182 -18.26 -3.60 3.77
CA VAL A 182 -17.97 -5.01 3.52
C VAL A 182 -18.88 -5.91 4.37
N TYR A 183 -19.04 -5.60 5.66
CA TYR A 183 -19.97 -6.32 6.53
C TYR A 183 -21.40 -6.28 5.97
N ALA A 184 -21.90 -5.10 5.61
CA ALA A 184 -23.26 -4.95 5.06
C ALA A 184 -23.44 -5.76 3.77
N ASN A 185 -22.43 -5.77 2.89
CA ASN A 185 -22.45 -6.53 1.64
C ASN A 185 -22.46 -8.05 1.89
N TYR A 186 -21.71 -8.53 2.88
CA TYR A 186 -21.56 -9.96 3.18
C TYR A 186 -22.45 -10.46 4.33
N LYS A 187 -23.36 -9.64 4.87
CA LYS A 187 -24.14 -9.97 6.06
C LYS A 187 -24.83 -11.34 5.97
N SER A 188 -25.53 -11.62 4.87
CA SER A 188 -26.23 -12.92 4.70
C SER A 188 -25.26 -14.11 4.67
N ALA A 189 -24.07 -13.93 4.10
CA ALA A 189 -23.06 -14.99 4.06
C ALA A 189 -22.40 -15.18 5.44
N ILE A 190 -22.17 -14.09 6.18
CA ILE A 190 -21.70 -14.15 7.57
C ILE A 190 -22.74 -14.85 8.46
N ASP A 191 -24.03 -14.50 8.32
CA ASP A 191 -25.12 -15.12 9.08
C ASP A 191 -25.18 -16.63 8.85
N MET A 192 -25.00 -17.07 7.60
CA MET A 192 -24.92 -18.49 7.27
C MET A 192 -23.64 -19.15 7.83
N PHE A 193 -22.48 -18.50 7.69
CA PHE A 193 -21.19 -19.03 8.09
C PHE A 193 -21.04 -19.19 9.61
N GLU A 194 -21.59 -18.24 10.37
CA GLU A 194 -21.55 -18.24 11.84
C GLU A 194 -22.77 -18.94 12.48
N GLY A 195 -23.75 -19.37 11.68
CA GLY A 195 -24.87 -20.19 12.12
C GLY A 195 -26.09 -19.41 12.66
N GLY A 196 -26.19 -18.11 12.36
CA GLY A 196 -27.36 -17.30 12.72
C GLY A 196 -27.18 -15.79 12.52
N ASN A 197 -28.30 -15.06 12.51
CA ASN A 197 -28.36 -13.62 12.19
C ASN A 197 -27.60 -12.70 13.17
N ASP A 198 -27.45 -13.15 14.42
CA ASP A 198 -26.90 -12.37 15.53
C ASP A 198 -25.69 -13.05 16.19
N ILE A 199 -25.07 -14.00 15.48
CA ILE A 199 -23.88 -14.71 15.96
C ILE A 199 -22.65 -14.08 15.32
N ARG A 200 -21.81 -13.43 16.15
CA ARG A 200 -20.52 -12.84 15.74
C ARG A 200 -19.44 -13.35 16.67
N THR A 201 -18.50 -14.11 16.13
CA THR A 201 -17.54 -14.86 16.95
C THR A 201 -16.11 -14.49 16.61
N VAL A 202 -15.22 -14.64 17.59
CA VAL A 202 -13.78 -14.41 17.46
C VAL A 202 -13.04 -15.67 17.91
N GLY A 203 -12.15 -16.18 17.08
CA GLY A 203 -11.24 -17.28 17.44
C GLY A 203 -11.81 -18.70 17.37
N LEU A 204 -13.09 -18.87 17.02
CA LEU A 204 -13.69 -20.17 16.69
C LEU A 204 -13.40 -20.58 15.23
N ASN A 205 -13.56 -21.85 14.87
CA ASN A 205 -13.39 -22.31 13.48
C ASN A 205 -14.39 -21.65 12.51
N THR A 206 -15.55 -21.23 13.01
CA THR A 206 -16.58 -20.49 12.27
C THR A 206 -16.47 -18.98 12.46
N SER A 207 -15.36 -18.47 13.02
CA SER A 207 -15.18 -17.04 13.27
C SER A 207 -15.00 -16.26 11.98
N SER A 208 -15.89 -15.29 11.74
CA SER A 208 -15.76 -14.37 10.61
C SER A 208 -14.94 -13.11 10.94
N ALA A 209 -14.53 -12.90 12.21
CA ALA A 209 -13.83 -11.68 12.65
C ALA A 209 -12.51 -11.40 11.91
N GLY A 210 -11.82 -12.45 11.42
CA GLY A 210 -10.59 -12.33 10.66
C GLY A 210 -10.75 -11.69 9.27
N ILE A 211 -11.98 -11.44 8.83
CA ILE A 211 -12.29 -10.66 7.63
C ILE A 211 -11.87 -9.19 7.80
N PHE A 212 -12.06 -8.64 9.00
CA PHE A 212 -11.95 -7.20 9.24
C PHE A 212 -10.57 -6.80 9.78
N CYS A 213 -10.07 -7.52 10.78
CA CYS A 213 -8.82 -7.19 11.44
C CYS A 213 -7.96 -8.44 11.62
N THR A 214 -6.66 -8.26 11.83
CA THR A 214 -5.74 -9.39 11.90
C THR A 214 -5.75 -10.04 13.27
N TYR A 215 -5.49 -11.35 13.27
CA TYR A 215 -5.26 -12.16 14.46
C TYR A 215 -4.04 -13.04 14.18
N PRO A 216 -3.19 -13.30 15.18
CA PRO A 216 -1.96 -14.02 14.97
C PRO A 216 -2.24 -15.53 14.87
N ALA A 217 -1.40 -16.25 14.14
CA ALA A 217 -1.46 -17.70 14.10
C ALA A 217 -1.29 -18.30 15.51
N PRO A 218 -1.94 -19.43 15.83
CA PRO A 218 -1.98 -19.96 17.21
C PRO A 218 -0.61 -20.29 17.82
N PHE A 219 0.40 -20.56 17.00
CA PHE A 219 1.76 -20.89 17.44
C PHE A 219 2.62 -19.66 17.76
N MET A 220 2.14 -18.45 17.47
CA MET A 220 2.96 -17.24 17.56
C MET A 220 3.13 -16.76 19.00
N THR A 221 4.39 -16.65 19.44
CA THR A 221 4.74 -15.93 20.67
C THR A 221 4.54 -14.43 20.51
N LYS A 222 4.39 -13.69 21.61
CA LYS A 222 4.28 -12.22 21.56
C LYS A 222 5.45 -11.52 20.89
N THR A 223 6.67 -11.98 21.16
CA THR A 223 7.88 -11.48 20.50
C THR A 223 7.84 -11.75 19.01
N GLY A 224 7.43 -12.96 18.60
CA GLY A 224 7.26 -13.31 17.19
C GLY A 224 6.21 -12.43 16.49
N GLN A 225 5.07 -12.19 17.13
CA GLN A 225 4.01 -11.31 16.59
C GLN A 225 4.56 -9.91 16.28
N PHE A 226 5.28 -9.31 17.23
CA PHE A 226 5.88 -7.99 17.04
C PHE A 226 6.96 -8.01 15.93
N PHE A 227 7.83 -9.02 15.93
CA PHE A 227 8.91 -9.12 14.96
C PHE A 227 8.42 -9.32 13.52
N SER A 228 7.36 -10.11 13.35
CA SER A 228 6.70 -10.35 12.06
C SER A 228 6.17 -9.05 11.45
N GLU A 229 5.38 -8.28 12.22
CA GLU A 229 4.86 -6.98 11.81
C GLU A 229 5.97 -5.94 11.59
N PHE A 230 7.01 -5.97 12.42
CA PHE A 230 8.18 -5.10 12.29
C PHE A 230 8.92 -5.33 10.97
N ILE A 231 9.23 -6.59 10.61
CA ILE A 231 9.91 -6.92 9.35
C ILE A 231 9.07 -6.50 8.16
N ALA A 232 7.80 -6.90 8.12
CA ALA A 232 6.92 -6.59 6.99
C ALA A 232 6.78 -5.08 6.78
N SER A 233 6.66 -4.31 7.87
CA SER A 233 6.58 -2.84 7.82
C SER A 233 7.92 -2.17 7.47
N THR A 234 9.04 -2.80 7.83
CA THR A 234 10.40 -2.37 7.42
C THR A 234 10.55 -2.49 5.91
N ILE A 235 10.19 -3.65 5.34
CA ILE A 235 10.23 -3.90 3.91
C ILE A 235 9.31 -2.90 3.18
N LEU A 236 8.08 -2.73 3.67
CA LEU A 236 7.13 -1.76 3.12
C LEU A 236 7.75 -0.37 2.97
N MET A 237 8.27 0.18 4.07
CA MET A 237 8.76 1.56 4.06
C MET A 237 10.04 1.71 3.24
N PHE A 238 10.95 0.75 3.32
CA PHE A 238 12.17 0.72 2.52
C PHE A 238 11.85 0.73 1.01
N CYS A 239 10.88 -0.10 0.59
CA CYS A 239 10.43 -0.15 -0.80
C CYS A 239 9.68 1.11 -1.22
N ILE A 240 8.85 1.72 -0.34
CA ILE A 240 8.21 3.02 -0.63
C ILE A 240 9.26 4.06 -0.98
N TYR A 241 10.32 4.21 -0.19
CA TYR A 241 11.39 5.16 -0.49
C TYR A 241 12.17 4.79 -1.74
N THR A 242 12.46 3.51 -1.94
CA THR A 242 13.13 3.03 -3.16
C THR A 242 12.36 3.38 -4.43
N LEU A 243 11.03 3.25 -4.41
CA LEU A 243 10.16 3.53 -5.57
C LEU A 243 9.94 5.04 -5.79
N GLN A 244 10.00 5.84 -4.72
CA GLN A 244 9.79 7.29 -4.78
C GLN A 244 11.07 8.09 -5.06
N ASP A 245 12.26 7.52 -4.85
CA ASP A 245 13.52 8.22 -5.07
C ASP A 245 13.96 8.18 -6.54
N ASN A 246 13.85 9.33 -7.22
CA ASN A 246 14.35 9.52 -8.58
C ASN A 246 15.89 9.60 -8.67
N GLY A 247 16.60 9.70 -7.54
CA GLY A 247 18.05 9.53 -7.46
C GLY A 247 18.48 8.05 -7.50
N ASN A 248 17.54 7.15 -7.28
CA ASN A 248 17.64 5.73 -7.61
C ASN A 248 16.92 5.47 -8.95
N LEU A 249 16.54 4.21 -9.25
CA LEU A 249 15.71 3.91 -10.42
C LEU A 249 14.39 4.70 -10.42
N GLY A 250 13.75 4.84 -9.26
CA GLY A 250 12.43 5.47 -9.11
C GLY A 250 11.33 4.75 -9.92
N SER A 251 10.08 5.09 -9.69
CA SER A 251 8.94 4.54 -10.46
C SER A 251 8.06 5.60 -11.09
N GLY A 252 8.20 6.87 -10.72
CA GLY A 252 7.40 7.97 -11.26
C GLY A 252 5.90 7.64 -11.27
N ASN A 253 5.27 7.72 -12.45
CA ASN A 253 3.83 7.43 -12.61
C ASN A 253 3.46 5.95 -12.40
N LEU A 254 4.44 5.03 -12.41
CA LEU A 254 4.24 3.60 -12.12
C LEU A 254 4.33 3.28 -10.62
N THR A 255 4.57 4.26 -9.75
CA THR A 255 4.63 4.03 -8.29
C THR A 255 3.43 3.25 -7.75
N PRO A 256 2.17 3.54 -8.13
CA PRO A 256 1.03 2.75 -7.65
C PRO A 256 1.13 1.26 -8.04
N LEU A 257 1.62 0.94 -9.24
CA LEU A 257 1.86 -0.44 -9.69
C LEU A 257 3.07 -1.07 -8.98
N GLY A 258 4.10 -0.31 -8.67
CA GLY A 258 5.20 -0.79 -7.82
C GLY A 258 4.70 -1.18 -6.43
N LEU A 259 3.85 -0.35 -5.82
CA LEU A 259 3.26 -0.60 -4.50
C LEU A 259 2.29 -1.78 -4.52
N PHE A 260 1.58 -2.02 -5.63
CA PHE A 260 0.83 -3.25 -5.85
C PHE A 260 1.71 -4.49 -5.60
N PHE A 261 2.87 -4.57 -6.27
CA PHE A 261 3.76 -5.73 -6.16
C PHE A 261 4.45 -5.83 -4.81
N VAL A 262 4.78 -4.71 -4.16
CA VAL A 262 5.31 -4.69 -2.79
C VAL A 262 4.34 -5.34 -1.82
N ILE A 263 3.07 -4.93 -1.86
CA ILE A 263 2.03 -5.43 -0.95
C ILE A 263 1.68 -6.88 -1.26
N PHE A 264 1.55 -7.22 -2.54
CA PHE A 264 1.37 -8.60 -2.99
C PHE A 264 2.51 -9.49 -2.46
N GLY A 265 3.76 -9.06 -2.61
CA GLY A 265 4.94 -9.79 -2.15
C GLY A 265 4.98 -9.94 -0.62
N ILE A 266 4.68 -8.87 0.13
CA ILE A 266 4.59 -8.93 1.60
C ILE A 266 3.51 -9.93 2.01
N GLY A 267 2.31 -9.86 1.44
CA GLY A 267 1.23 -10.80 1.74
C GLY A 267 1.60 -12.24 1.41
N ALA A 268 2.18 -12.48 0.23
CA ALA A 268 2.57 -13.81 -0.21
C ALA A 268 3.71 -14.44 0.61
N CYS A 269 4.65 -13.63 1.13
CA CYS A 269 5.85 -14.14 1.79
C CYS A 269 5.82 -14.04 3.33
N PHE A 270 5.15 -13.03 3.90
CA PHE A 270 5.21 -12.71 5.33
C PHE A 270 3.85 -12.75 6.02
N GLY A 271 2.79 -13.16 5.33
CA GLY A 271 1.46 -12.95 5.85
C GLY A 271 0.82 -14.08 6.67
N TRP A 272 1.40 -15.29 6.67
CA TRP A 272 0.82 -16.43 7.42
C TRP A 272 0.81 -16.20 8.93
N GLU A 273 1.86 -15.59 9.48
CA GLU A 273 2.05 -15.49 10.93
C GLU A 273 1.09 -14.51 11.60
N THR A 274 0.86 -13.36 10.99
CA THR A 274 0.16 -12.22 11.60
C THR A 274 -0.86 -11.57 10.68
N GLY A 275 -0.99 -11.99 9.42
CA GLY A 275 -1.87 -11.35 8.46
C GLY A 275 -1.34 -10.01 7.92
N TYR A 276 -0.04 -9.71 8.12
CA TYR A 276 0.67 -8.55 7.57
C TYR A 276 -0.12 -7.25 7.72
N ALA A 277 -0.50 -6.91 8.95
CA ALA A 277 -1.30 -5.71 9.18
C ALA A 277 -0.58 -4.48 8.66
N ILE A 278 0.71 -4.28 9.00
CA ILE A 278 1.67 -3.26 8.52
C ILE A 278 1.17 -1.80 8.50
N ASN A 279 -0.04 -1.56 9.00
CA ASN A 279 -0.81 -0.33 8.89
C ASN A 279 -1.83 -0.31 10.03
N MET A 280 -1.63 0.62 10.97
CA MET A 280 -2.49 0.75 12.14
C MET A 280 -3.94 1.04 11.75
N ALA A 281 -4.21 1.90 10.76
CA ALA A 281 -5.58 2.24 10.36
C ALA A 281 -6.32 1.03 9.76
N ARG A 282 -5.61 0.21 8.99
CA ARG A 282 -6.12 -1.03 8.37
C ARG A 282 -6.47 -2.11 9.37
N ASP A 283 -5.93 -2.07 10.58
CA ASP A 283 -6.32 -3.00 11.64
C ASP A 283 -7.29 -2.36 12.64
N PHE A 284 -6.93 -1.20 13.18
CA PHE A 284 -7.68 -0.55 14.25
C PHE A 284 -9.07 -0.10 13.80
N GLY A 285 -9.20 0.49 12.61
CA GLY A 285 -10.49 0.96 12.10
C GLY A 285 -11.50 -0.18 11.93
N PRO A 286 -11.18 -1.26 11.19
CA PRO A 286 -12.04 -2.42 11.05
C PRO A 286 -12.26 -3.19 12.35
N ARG A 287 -11.27 -3.24 13.26
CA ARG A 287 -11.42 -3.83 14.61
C ARG A 287 -12.42 -3.06 15.47
N LEU A 288 -12.41 -1.73 15.39
CA LEU A 288 -13.37 -0.89 16.08
C LEU A 288 -14.77 -1.04 15.47
N MET A 289 -14.86 -1.14 14.13
CA MET A 289 -16.13 -1.43 13.47
C MET A 289 -16.67 -2.81 13.87
N SER A 290 -15.86 -3.87 13.85
CA SER A 290 -16.30 -5.21 14.25
C SER A 290 -16.76 -5.25 15.71
N TYR A 291 -16.11 -4.50 16.61
CA TYR A 291 -16.61 -4.30 17.97
C TYR A 291 -18.04 -3.74 17.98
N PHE A 292 -18.32 -2.67 17.22
CA PHE A 292 -19.66 -2.07 17.12
C PHE A 292 -20.69 -2.97 16.43
N LEU A 293 -20.25 -3.87 15.56
CA LEU A 293 -21.10 -4.84 14.86
C LEU A 293 -21.47 -6.06 15.71
N GLY A 294 -20.97 -6.15 16.95
CA GLY A 294 -21.38 -7.18 17.92
C GLY A 294 -20.41 -8.35 18.07
N TYR A 295 -19.19 -8.28 17.53
CA TYR A 295 -18.15 -9.32 17.74
C TYR A 295 -17.62 -9.41 19.18
N GLY A 296 -18.04 -8.50 20.07
CA GLY A 296 -17.72 -8.57 21.49
C GLY A 296 -16.31 -8.08 21.83
N HIS A 297 -15.96 -8.16 23.12
CA HIS A 297 -14.67 -7.70 23.64
C HIS A 297 -13.50 -8.58 23.20
N GLU A 298 -13.78 -9.76 22.67
CA GLU A 298 -12.84 -10.73 22.17
C GLU A 298 -11.97 -10.18 21.03
N VAL A 299 -12.48 -9.20 20.26
CA VAL A 299 -11.67 -8.50 19.25
C VAL A 299 -10.45 -7.78 19.85
N TRP A 300 -10.46 -7.52 21.17
CA TRP A 300 -9.36 -6.88 21.90
C TRP A 300 -8.54 -7.87 22.73
N SER A 301 -9.09 -9.03 23.12
CA SER A 301 -8.40 -10.00 23.97
C SER A 301 -7.83 -11.21 23.23
N ALA A 302 -8.33 -11.50 22.02
CA ALA A 302 -7.86 -12.63 21.21
C ALA A 302 -6.37 -12.55 20.87
N GLY A 303 -5.75 -13.72 20.71
CA GLY A 303 -4.31 -13.84 20.49
C GLY A 303 -3.48 -13.35 21.68
N ASN A 304 -4.00 -13.44 22.91
CA ASN A 304 -3.41 -12.93 24.15
C ASN A 304 -3.23 -11.39 24.13
N TYR A 305 -4.27 -10.64 23.78
CA TYR A 305 -4.22 -9.19 23.54
C TYR A 305 -3.30 -8.84 22.36
N TYR A 306 -3.57 -9.40 21.19
CA TYR A 306 -2.77 -9.09 19.98
C TYR A 306 -3.01 -7.68 19.43
N PHE A 307 -4.19 -7.09 19.67
CA PHE A 307 -4.62 -5.81 19.06
C PHE A 307 -3.59 -4.67 19.10
N TRP A 308 -2.77 -4.56 20.14
CA TRP A 308 -1.79 -3.48 20.26
C TRP A 308 -0.58 -3.66 19.34
N VAL A 309 -0.27 -4.91 18.94
CA VAL A 309 0.87 -5.22 18.08
C VAL A 309 0.77 -4.51 16.72
N PRO A 310 -0.30 -4.67 15.92
CA PRO A 310 -0.45 -3.95 14.65
C PRO A 310 -0.63 -2.43 14.83
N MET A 311 -0.93 -1.94 16.04
CA MET A 311 -0.99 -0.50 16.33
C MET A 311 0.38 0.12 16.60
N VAL A 312 1.38 -0.69 16.99
CA VAL A 312 2.67 -0.20 17.48
C VAL A 312 3.83 -0.68 16.61
N ALA A 313 3.93 -1.98 16.33
CA ALA A 313 5.04 -2.56 15.59
C ALA A 313 5.25 -1.93 14.19
N PRO A 314 4.20 -1.57 13.43
CA PRO A 314 4.40 -0.92 12.14
C PRO A 314 5.12 0.43 12.21
N PHE A 315 4.93 1.21 13.28
CA PHE A 315 5.66 2.47 13.44
C PHE A 315 7.16 2.23 13.59
N PHE A 316 7.56 1.24 14.39
CA PHE A 316 8.97 0.86 14.54
C PHE A 316 9.54 0.30 13.24
N GLY A 317 8.79 -0.56 12.54
CA GLY A 317 9.22 -1.12 11.27
C GLY A 317 9.39 -0.04 10.20
N CYS A 318 8.41 0.84 10.00
CA CYS A 318 8.53 1.92 9.02
C CYS A 318 9.67 2.89 9.36
N LEU A 319 9.86 3.23 10.64
CA LEU A 319 11.02 4.05 11.04
C LEU A 319 12.35 3.36 10.72
N PHE A 320 12.45 2.07 11.00
CA PHE A 320 13.67 1.31 10.73
C PHE A 320 13.92 1.14 9.23
N GLY A 321 12.88 0.87 8.43
CA GLY A 321 12.99 0.79 6.97
C GLY A 321 13.41 2.11 6.33
N GLY A 322 12.83 3.22 6.80
CA GLY A 322 13.24 4.57 6.39
C GLY A 322 14.68 4.88 6.79
N TRP A 323 15.08 4.52 8.02
CA TRP A 323 16.44 4.67 8.51
C TRP A 323 17.45 3.86 7.67
N LEU A 324 17.15 2.59 7.35
CA LEU A 324 18.00 1.75 6.50
C LEU A 324 18.20 2.38 5.12
N TYR A 325 17.12 2.85 4.50
CA TYR A 325 17.22 3.49 3.19
C TYR A 325 18.08 4.76 3.27
N ASP A 326 17.87 5.58 4.29
CA ASP A 326 18.59 6.84 4.46
C ASP A 326 20.07 6.68 4.79
N VAL A 327 20.44 5.66 5.57
CA VAL A 327 21.84 5.38 5.92
C VAL A 327 22.63 4.85 4.73
N PHE A 328 22.03 3.96 3.94
CA PHE A 328 22.79 3.14 2.98
C PHE A 328 22.60 3.53 1.51
N ILE A 329 21.49 4.18 1.15
CA ILE A 329 21.15 4.44 -0.27
C ILE A 329 20.86 5.92 -0.52
N PHE A 330 20.03 6.56 0.30
CA PHE A 330 19.59 7.92 0.06
C PHE A 330 20.74 8.92 0.21
N THR A 331 20.95 9.76 -0.79
CA THR A 331 21.99 10.81 -0.76
C THR A 331 21.43 12.21 -0.56
N GLY A 332 20.10 12.35 -0.49
CA GLY A 332 19.43 13.63 -0.29
C GLY A 332 19.40 14.12 1.15
N GLU A 333 18.69 15.23 1.37
CA GLU A 333 18.55 15.82 2.70
C GLU A 333 17.72 14.92 3.62
N SER A 334 18.35 14.42 4.68
CA SER A 334 17.75 13.56 5.70
C SER A 334 18.27 13.95 7.08
N PRO A 335 17.54 13.70 8.18
CA PRO A 335 18.11 13.80 9.53
C PRO A 335 19.43 13.03 9.68
N ILE A 336 19.56 11.89 9.01
CA ILE A 336 20.73 11.00 9.08
C ILE A 336 21.90 11.56 8.25
N ASN A 337 21.61 12.18 7.10
CA ASN A 337 22.62 12.76 6.21
C ASN A 337 23.06 14.16 6.67
N THR A 338 23.16 14.35 7.99
CA THR A 338 23.74 15.56 8.61
C THR A 338 24.92 15.21 9.50
N PRO A 339 25.83 16.15 9.82
CA PRO A 339 26.97 15.87 10.69
C PRO A 339 26.55 15.16 11.98
N TRP A 340 27.25 14.06 12.32
CA TRP A 340 26.93 13.19 13.46
C TRP A 340 25.56 12.49 13.36
N MET A 341 25.10 12.16 12.15
CA MET A 341 23.82 11.46 11.94
C MET A 341 22.62 12.17 12.58
N GLY A 342 22.65 13.49 12.65
CA GLY A 342 21.57 14.28 13.25
C GLY A 342 21.54 14.30 14.78
N LEU A 343 22.47 13.65 15.49
CA LEU A 343 22.56 13.69 16.96
C LEU A 343 22.62 15.11 17.53
N LYS A 344 23.17 16.07 16.76
CA LYS A 344 23.16 17.49 17.13
C LYS A 344 21.76 18.10 17.29
N ARG A 345 20.73 17.53 16.64
CA ARG A 345 19.34 17.98 16.76
C ARG A 345 18.70 17.62 18.12
N LEU A 346 19.27 16.66 18.84
CA LEU A 346 18.81 16.20 20.16
C LEU A 346 19.52 16.94 21.32
N MET A 347 20.57 17.70 21.03
CA MET A 347 21.27 18.49 22.05
C MET A 347 20.55 19.84 22.26
N PRO A 348 20.33 20.28 23.52
CA PRO A 348 19.77 21.60 23.80
C PRO A 348 20.68 22.69 23.20
N GLY A 349 20.17 23.43 22.21
CA GLY A 349 20.93 24.45 21.46
C GLY A 349 20.99 24.25 19.95
N GLY A 350 20.42 23.17 19.39
CA GLY A 350 20.41 22.84 17.97
C GLY A 350 19.54 23.70 17.03
N LEU A 351 19.28 24.97 17.35
CA LEU A 351 18.74 25.96 16.41
C LEU A 351 19.88 26.86 15.94
N GLY A 352 20.43 26.56 14.76
CA GLY A 352 21.49 27.39 14.22
C GLY A 352 22.10 26.89 12.92
N SER A 353 21.29 26.76 11.85
CA SER A 353 21.84 27.04 10.53
C SER A 353 21.41 28.46 10.17
N LYS A 354 22.35 29.39 10.31
CA LYS A 354 22.21 30.78 9.87
C LYS A 354 21.80 30.78 8.39
N LYS A 355 20.87 31.68 8.03
CA LYS A 355 20.73 32.14 6.65
C LYS A 355 22.11 32.47 6.11
N VAL A 356 22.50 31.82 5.02
CA VAL A 356 23.55 32.37 4.15
C VAL A 356 22.84 33.42 3.30
N ASP A 357 22.68 34.61 3.89
CA ASP A 357 22.54 35.83 3.11
C ASP A 357 23.95 36.23 2.69
N SER A 358 24.24 36.10 1.41
CA SER A 358 25.24 36.95 0.74
C SER A 358 25.03 36.87 -0.76
N ALA A 359 24.32 37.88 -1.27
CA ALA A 359 24.58 38.44 -2.58
C ALA A 359 26.03 38.94 -2.64
N VAL A 360 26.78 38.53 -3.67
CA VAL A 360 27.43 39.39 -4.69
C VAL A 360 27.46 38.59 -5.98
#